data_AF-A0A355T9H1-F1
#
_entry.id   AF-A0A355T9H1-F1
#
_cell.length_a   1.000
_cell.length_b   1.000
_cell.length_c   1.000
_cell.angle_alpha   90.00
_cell.angle_beta   90.00
_cell.angle_gamma   90.00
#
_symmetry.space_group_name_H-M   'P 1'
#
loop_
_entity.id
_entity.type
_entity.pdbx_description
1 polymer ?
#
loop_
_entity_poly.entity_id
_entity_poly.type
_entity_poly.pdbx_seq_one_letter_code
_entity_poly.pdbx_strand_id
1 'polypeptide(L)'
;PPPDRKWEKRPDPLEVVQACQDALQEVTVGLAGWKLVGLKCTESGLSVSWGRKKGFSAPPPESSVTDRADMAMRTVSVGTLAPRGDQELINPDVVTERYLRQNWPGRLERIPDDPPPPPPPNYEGEWSPPPTPWIKRSFTLKVPVLPWAVPEFIGGMPGVIVQNLALDGSGKSWTIKGVIYENRR
;
A
#
# COMPACT_ATOMS: atom_id res chain seq x y z
N PRO A 1 -1.59 -24.80 -16.15
CA PRO A 1 -0.82 -24.36 -14.96
C PRO A 1 -1.81 -23.92 -13.88
N PRO A 2 -1.53 -24.14 -12.58
CA PRO A 2 -2.36 -23.57 -11.53
C PRO A 2 -2.37 -22.03 -11.67
N PRO A 3 -3.51 -21.38 -11.39
CA PRO A 3 -3.59 -19.92 -11.49
C PRO A 3 -2.63 -19.26 -10.49
N ASP A 4 -2.04 -18.13 -10.88
CA ASP A 4 -0.98 -17.47 -10.11
C ASP A 4 -1.53 -16.81 -8.84
N ARG A 5 -1.10 -17.29 -7.67
CA ARG A 5 -1.49 -16.76 -6.35
C ARG A 5 -0.68 -15.51 -6.03
N LYS A 6 -1.05 -14.39 -6.66
CA LYS A 6 -0.29 -13.13 -6.60
C LYS A 6 -0.03 -12.62 -5.18
N TRP A 7 -0.92 -12.87 -4.23
CA TRP A 7 -0.76 -12.39 -2.85
C TRP A 7 0.37 -13.08 -2.09
N GLU A 8 0.71 -14.32 -2.44
CA GLU A 8 1.75 -15.11 -1.76
C GLU A 8 3.16 -14.61 -2.11
N LYS A 9 3.28 -14.01 -3.30
CA LYS A 9 4.51 -13.37 -3.80
C LYS A 9 4.75 -11.98 -3.22
N ARG A 10 3.89 -11.51 -2.30
CA ARG A 10 3.94 -10.16 -1.74
C ARG A 10 4.32 -10.25 -0.27
N PRO A 11 5.06 -9.26 0.25
CA PRO A 11 5.45 -9.24 1.66
C PRO A 11 4.24 -9.13 2.58
N ASP A 12 4.39 -9.60 3.82
CA ASP A 12 3.33 -9.48 4.81
C ASP A 12 2.92 -8.00 4.99
N PRO A 13 1.62 -7.67 5.13
CA PRO A 13 1.19 -6.28 5.23
C PRO A 13 1.78 -5.56 6.45
N LEU A 14 2.02 -6.27 7.57
CA LEU A 14 2.66 -5.69 8.74
C LEU A 14 4.13 -5.43 8.50
N GLU A 15 4.83 -6.30 7.78
CA GLU A 15 6.23 -6.06 7.38
C GLU A 15 6.33 -4.81 6.51
N VAL A 16 5.40 -4.60 5.56
CA VAL A 16 5.36 -3.35 4.77
C VAL A 16 5.14 -2.13 5.66
N VAL A 17 4.20 -2.21 6.60
CA VAL A 17 3.91 -1.09 7.52
C VAL A 17 5.09 -0.80 8.45
N GLN A 18 5.76 -1.83 8.97
CA GLN A 18 6.94 -1.69 9.81
C GLN A 18 8.10 -1.09 9.02
N ALA A 19 8.38 -1.59 7.82
CA ALA A 19 9.45 -1.05 6.99
C ALA A 19 9.19 0.43 6.61
N CYS A 20 7.92 0.79 6.39
CA CYS A 20 7.51 2.18 6.20
C CYS A 20 7.71 3.05 7.46
N GLN A 21 7.48 2.50 8.64
CA GLN A 21 7.75 3.18 9.90
C GLN A 21 9.25 3.42 10.08
N ASP A 22 10.07 2.41 9.82
CA ASP A 22 11.53 2.49 9.95
C ASP A 22 12.10 3.52 8.97
N ALA A 23 11.68 3.49 7.70
CA ALA A 23 12.09 4.48 6.71
C ALA A 23 11.66 5.91 7.07
N LEU A 24 10.54 6.08 7.79
CA LEU A 24 10.10 7.40 8.25
C LEU A 24 11.00 7.95 9.36
N GLN A 25 11.57 7.08 10.20
CA GLN A 25 12.50 7.51 11.27
C GLN A 25 13.79 8.12 10.70
N GLU A 26 14.18 7.77 9.47
CA GLU A 26 15.31 8.36 8.76
C GLU A 26 15.04 9.77 8.20
N VAL A 27 13.78 10.21 8.23
CA VAL A 27 13.36 11.46 7.62
C VAL A 27 13.02 12.53 8.66
N THR A 28 13.67 13.68 8.55
CA THR A 28 13.32 14.86 9.35
C THR A 28 12.04 15.51 8.82
N VAL A 29 10.94 15.33 9.54
CA VAL A 29 9.61 15.82 9.12
C VAL A 29 9.42 17.32 9.37
N GLY A 30 10.02 17.86 10.44
CA GLY A 30 9.94 19.26 10.84
C GLY A 30 11.23 20.01 10.50
N LEU A 31 11.17 20.89 9.50
CA LEU A 31 12.33 21.66 9.03
C LEU A 31 12.00 23.15 8.94
N ALA A 32 12.90 23.99 9.44
CA ALA A 32 12.75 25.44 9.37
C ALA A 32 12.69 25.90 7.91
N GLY A 33 11.73 26.77 7.58
CA GLY A 33 11.53 27.24 6.20
C GLY A 33 10.92 26.20 5.25
N TRP A 34 10.49 25.03 5.74
CA TRP A 34 9.82 24.01 4.93
C TRP A 34 8.55 23.50 5.61
N LYS A 35 7.61 23.01 4.81
CA LYS A 35 6.37 22.35 5.25
C LYS A 35 6.34 20.98 4.61
N LEU A 36 6.11 19.92 5.38
CA LEU A 36 5.72 18.65 4.81
C LEU A 36 4.42 18.83 4.01
N VAL A 37 4.43 18.44 2.72
CA VAL A 37 3.25 18.52 1.84
C VAL A 37 2.79 17.15 1.37
N GLY A 38 3.68 16.14 1.41
CA GLY A 38 3.33 14.79 1.04
C GLY A 38 4.26 13.77 1.70
N LEU A 39 3.66 12.64 2.06
CA LEU A 39 4.37 11.45 2.49
C LEU A 39 3.61 10.28 1.89
N LYS A 40 4.32 9.44 1.15
CA LYS A 40 3.77 8.26 0.49
C LYS A 40 4.72 7.10 0.70
N CYS A 41 4.25 6.02 1.34
CA CYS A 41 5.02 4.80 1.50
C CYS A 41 4.38 3.63 0.76
N THR A 42 5.24 2.80 0.19
CA THR A 42 4.92 1.60 -0.58
C THR A 42 5.92 0.50 -0.21
N GLU A 43 5.73 -0.71 -0.70
CA GLU A 43 6.70 -1.80 -0.49
C GLU A 43 8.10 -1.52 -1.03
N SER A 44 8.27 -0.55 -1.93
CA SER A 44 9.57 -0.22 -2.53
C SER A 44 10.26 0.93 -1.81
N GLY A 45 9.53 1.72 -1.01
CA GLY A 45 10.12 2.88 -0.36
C GLY A 45 9.11 3.90 0.14
N LEU A 46 9.66 4.84 0.90
CA LEU A 46 9.03 6.04 1.38
C LEU A 46 9.45 7.22 0.49
N SER A 47 8.48 7.91 -0.10
CA SER A 47 8.66 9.20 -0.77
C SER A 47 8.11 10.32 0.11
N VAL A 48 8.94 11.34 0.35
CA VAL A 48 8.60 12.50 1.18
C VAL A 48 8.81 13.76 0.36
N SER A 49 7.86 14.69 0.47
CA SER A 49 7.93 15.98 -0.20
C SER A 49 7.66 17.13 0.76
N TRP A 50 8.45 18.19 0.60
CA TRP A 50 8.32 19.42 1.34
C TRP A 50 8.07 20.59 0.38
N GLY A 51 7.12 21.44 0.74
CA GLY A 51 6.93 22.74 0.12
C GLY A 51 7.68 23.81 0.91
N ARG A 52 8.32 24.74 0.21
CA ARG A 52 9.06 25.83 0.83
C ARG A 52 8.11 26.79 1.55
N LYS A 53 8.45 27.12 2.80
CA LYS A 53 7.93 28.29 3.50
C LYS A 53 8.87 29.47 3.26
N LYS A 54 8.34 30.69 3.37
CA LYS A 54 9.13 31.93 3.20
C LYS A 54 10.36 31.95 4.13
N GLY A 55 11.41 32.66 3.73
CA GLY A 55 12.60 32.91 4.54
C GLY A 55 13.87 32.25 4.01
N PHE A 56 14.97 32.46 4.73
CA PHE A 56 16.25 31.81 4.49
C PHE A 56 16.27 30.46 5.21
N SER A 57 16.46 29.39 4.45
CA SER A 57 16.55 28.03 4.98
C SER A 57 17.40 27.17 4.05
N ALA A 58 18.19 26.26 4.64
CA ALA A 58 18.80 25.18 3.87
C ALA A 58 17.72 24.20 3.38
N PRO A 59 17.92 23.51 2.25
CA PRO A 59 17.06 22.40 1.84
C PRO A 59 17.00 21.27 2.87
N PRO A 60 15.95 20.44 2.86
CA PRO A 60 15.95 19.20 3.61
C PRO A 60 17.18 18.32 3.30
N PRO A 61 17.78 17.65 4.29
CA PRO A 61 18.93 16.78 4.07
C PRO A 61 18.62 15.70 3.04
N GLU A 62 19.60 15.40 2.17
CA GLU A 62 19.52 14.33 1.15
C GLU A 62 18.30 14.44 0.22
N SER A 63 17.77 15.66 0.07
CA SER A 63 16.66 15.93 -0.83
C SER A 63 17.14 16.52 -2.14
N SER A 64 16.40 16.23 -3.22
CA SER A 64 16.48 16.98 -4.46
C SER A 64 15.52 18.15 -4.41
N VAL A 65 15.98 19.33 -4.81
CA VAL A 65 15.17 20.54 -4.89
C VAL A 65 14.83 20.81 -6.35
N THR A 66 13.58 21.14 -6.64
CA THR A 66 13.14 21.52 -8.00
C THR A 66 13.81 22.82 -8.47
N ASP A 67 13.90 23.05 -9.78
CA ASP A 67 14.51 24.27 -10.36
C ASP A 67 13.87 25.59 -9.87
N ARG A 68 12.60 25.55 -9.47
CA ARG A 68 11.87 26.70 -8.90
C ARG A 68 12.19 26.97 -7.43
N ALA A 69 12.97 26.09 -6.78
CA ALA A 69 13.32 26.14 -5.37
C ALA A 69 12.11 26.28 -4.44
N ASP A 70 10.94 25.75 -4.83
CA ASP A 70 9.69 25.78 -4.07
C ASP A 70 9.31 24.40 -3.50
N MET A 71 9.90 23.33 -4.01
CA MET A 71 9.68 21.96 -3.55
C MET A 71 10.99 21.18 -3.40
N ALA A 72 11.04 20.35 -2.38
CA ALA A 72 12.10 19.39 -2.13
C ALA A 72 11.50 17.98 -1.99
N MET A 73 12.21 16.96 -2.48
CA MET A 73 11.77 15.56 -2.43
C MET A 73 12.91 14.66 -1.96
N ARG A 74 12.58 13.65 -1.17
CA ARG A 74 13.51 12.58 -0.78
C ARG A 74 12.79 11.23 -0.88
N THR A 75 13.53 10.22 -1.33
CA THR A 75 13.07 8.85 -1.33
C THR A 75 14.00 8.01 -0.46
N VAL A 76 13.42 7.25 0.46
CA VAL A 76 14.12 6.28 1.30
C VAL A 76 13.66 4.89 0.87
N SER A 77 14.61 4.00 0.57
CA SER A 77 14.29 2.62 0.20
C SER A 77 13.98 1.81 1.46
N VAL A 78 12.95 0.97 1.42
CA VAL A 78 12.60 0.06 2.54
C VAL A 78 13.29 -1.31 2.42
N GLY A 79 14.19 -1.48 1.45
CA GLY A 79 14.86 -2.76 1.18
C GLY A 79 13.96 -3.78 0.45
N THR A 80 14.46 -5.00 0.31
CA THR A 80 13.68 -6.11 -0.27
C THR A 80 12.98 -6.87 0.85
N LEU A 81 11.65 -6.84 0.85
CA LEU A 81 10.83 -7.60 1.79
C LEU A 81 10.58 -9.01 1.27
N ALA A 82 10.61 -10.00 2.15
CA ALA A 82 10.41 -11.40 1.77
C ALA A 82 8.95 -11.65 1.36
N PRO A 83 8.68 -12.54 0.38
CA PRO A 83 7.32 -13.00 0.13
C PRO A 83 6.76 -13.69 1.37
N ARG A 84 5.49 -13.44 1.68
CA ARG A 84 4.81 -14.04 2.84
C ARG A 84 4.60 -15.56 2.72
N GLY A 85 4.63 -16.09 1.50
CA GLY A 85 4.36 -17.50 1.23
C GLY A 85 2.87 -17.87 1.26
N ASP A 86 2.61 -19.14 1.51
CA ASP A 86 1.29 -19.74 1.31
C ASP A 86 0.26 -19.21 2.31
N GLN A 87 -0.91 -18.79 1.80
CA GLN A 87 -2.02 -18.28 2.62
C GLN A 87 -3.38 -18.75 2.12
N GLU A 88 -4.15 -19.38 2.99
CA GLU A 88 -5.56 -19.70 2.73
C GLU A 88 -6.41 -18.44 2.75
N LEU A 89 -7.12 -18.19 1.65
CA LEU A 89 -8.00 -17.04 1.54
C LEU A 89 -9.27 -17.26 2.37
N ILE A 90 -9.83 -16.15 2.84
CA ILE A 90 -11.06 -16.13 3.63
C ILE A 90 -12.27 -15.79 2.78
N ASN A 91 -13.46 -16.09 3.32
CA ASN A 91 -14.72 -15.82 2.63
C ASN A 91 -15.03 -14.32 2.58
N PRO A 92 -15.69 -13.83 1.51
CA PRO A 92 -16.03 -12.41 1.37
C PRO A 92 -16.89 -11.82 2.50
N ASP A 93 -17.71 -12.65 3.15
CA ASP A 93 -18.52 -12.25 4.31
C ASP A 93 -17.65 -11.87 5.51
N VAL A 94 -16.63 -12.66 5.81
CA VAL A 94 -15.72 -12.42 6.94
C VAL A 94 -14.96 -11.11 6.73
N VAL A 95 -14.51 -10.85 5.50
CA VAL A 95 -13.86 -9.58 5.17
C VAL A 95 -14.84 -8.42 5.31
N THR A 96 -16.05 -8.57 4.80
CA THR A 96 -17.07 -7.50 4.84
C THR A 96 -17.44 -7.19 6.29
N GLU A 97 -17.66 -8.20 7.12
CA GLU A 97 -17.93 -8.04 8.55
C GLU A 97 -16.79 -7.31 9.25
N ARG A 98 -15.53 -7.70 9.02
CA ARG A 98 -14.37 -7.03 9.61
C ARG A 98 -14.24 -5.58 9.15
N TYR A 99 -14.52 -5.29 7.88
CA TYR A 99 -14.55 -3.93 7.36
C TYR A 99 -15.69 -3.09 7.97
N LEU A 100 -16.83 -3.69 8.32
CA LEU A 100 -17.94 -3.00 8.98
C LEU A 100 -17.71 -2.77 10.47
N ARG A 101 -16.81 -3.53 11.12
CA ARG A 101 -16.47 -3.37 12.54
C ARG A 101 -15.57 -2.16 12.84
N GLN A 102 -14.96 -1.56 11.83
CA GLN A 102 -14.15 -0.34 11.99
C GLN A 102 -14.98 0.92 11.73
N ASN A 103 -14.61 2.04 12.36
CA ASN A 103 -15.34 3.31 12.28
C ASN A 103 -14.62 4.40 11.45
N TRP A 104 -13.62 4.02 10.65
CA TRP A 104 -12.90 4.95 9.79
C TRP A 104 -13.56 5.11 8.42
N PRO A 105 -13.54 6.32 7.85
CA PRO A 105 -14.01 6.54 6.49
C PRO A 105 -13.23 5.69 5.48
N GLY A 106 -13.92 5.08 4.53
CA GLY A 106 -13.27 4.22 3.56
C GLY A 106 -14.20 3.71 2.47
N ARG A 107 -13.64 2.86 1.62
CA ARG A 107 -14.41 2.13 0.59
C ARG A 107 -13.83 0.73 0.43
N LEU A 108 -14.70 -0.24 0.17
CA LEU A 108 -14.35 -1.61 -0.20
C LEU A 108 -15.14 -1.96 -1.46
N GLU A 109 -14.45 -2.32 -2.54
CA GLU A 109 -15.08 -2.47 -3.86
C GLU A 109 -14.59 -3.68 -4.63
N ARG A 110 -15.49 -4.34 -5.35
CA ARG A 110 -15.12 -5.36 -6.32
C ARG A 110 -14.37 -4.72 -7.48
N ILE A 111 -13.19 -5.25 -7.78
CA ILE A 111 -12.42 -4.87 -8.97
C ILE A 111 -12.28 -6.07 -9.91
N PRO A 112 -11.95 -5.84 -11.20
CA PRO A 112 -11.73 -6.93 -12.15
C PRO A 112 -10.73 -7.96 -11.62
N ASP A 113 -11.03 -9.23 -11.89
CA ASP A 113 -10.14 -10.34 -11.54
C ASP A 113 -8.81 -10.22 -12.28
N ASP A 114 -7.83 -11.01 -11.84
CA ASP A 114 -6.58 -11.09 -12.58
C ASP A 114 -6.80 -11.66 -13.98
N PRO A 115 -5.99 -11.20 -14.96
CA PRO A 115 -6.06 -11.78 -16.28
C PRO A 115 -5.83 -13.29 -16.18
N PRO A 116 -6.54 -14.08 -17.01
CA PRO A 116 -6.34 -15.51 -17.05
C PRO A 116 -4.87 -15.86 -17.35
N PRO A 117 -4.38 -17.03 -16.89
CA PRO A 117 -3.06 -17.49 -17.27
C PRO A 117 -2.96 -17.60 -18.80
N PRO A 118 -1.78 -17.42 -19.41
CA PRO A 118 -1.62 -17.60 -20.85
C PRO A 118 -1.89 -19.07 -21.26
N PRO A 119 -2.25 -19.33 -22.53
CA PRO A 119 -2.38 -20.68 -23.03
C PRO A 119 -1.05 -21.45 -22.90
N PRO A 120 -1.09 -22.77 -22.69
CA PRO A 120 0.10 -23.60 -22.72
C PRO A 120 0.85 -23.44 -24.05
N PRO A 121 2.19 -23.62 -24.04
CA PRO A 121 2.95 -23.72 -25.29
C PRO A 121 2.34 -24.80 -26.19
N ASN A 122 2.17 -24.51 -27.49
CA ASN A 122 1.58 -25.37 -28.51
C ASN A 122 0.05 -25.63 -28.38
N TYR A 123 -0.69 -24.77 -27.69
CA TYR A 123 -2.16 -24.81 -27.71
C TYR A 123 -2.70 -24.14 -28.98
N GLU A 124 -3.39 -24.89 -29.85
CA GLU A 124 -3.85 -24.43 -31.17
C GLU A 124 -5.36 -24.04 -31.21
N GLY A 125 -5.99 -23.80 -30.06
CA GLY A 125 -7.42 -23.49 -29.96
C GLY A 125 -7.76 -22.17 -29.26
N GLU A 126 -9.06 -21.87 -29.16
CA GLU A 126 -9.56 -20.75 -28.36
C GLU A 126 -9.32 -21.01 -26.86
N TRP A 127 -8.56 -20.14 -26.23
CA TRP A 127 -8.16 -20.30 -24.83
C TRP A 127 -9.19 -19.66 -23.88
N SER A 128 -9.96 -20.51 -23.20
CA SER A 128 -10.94 -20.08 -22.20
C SER A 128 -10.72 -20.85 -20.88
N PRO A 129 -9.72 -20.46 -20.06
CA PRO A 129 -9.48 -21.14 -18.80
C PRO A 129 -10.64 -20.90 -17.82
N PRO A 130 -10.86 -21.83 -16.87
CA PRO A 130 -11.86 -21.63 -15.84
C PRO A 130 -11.57 -20.37 -15.02
N PRO A 131 -12.60 -19.72 -14.45
CA PRO A 131 -12.41 -18.57 -13.59
C PRO A 131 -11.57 -18.95 -12.37
N THR A 132 -10.80 -17.98 -11.86
CA THR A 132 -10.00 -18.18 -10.65
C THR A 132 -10.90 -18.52 -9.45
N PRO A 133 -10.47 -19.39 -8.53
CA PRO A 133 -11.24 -19.71 -7.33
C PRO A 133 -11.27 -18.57 -6.30
N TRP A 134 -10.68 -17.42 -6.63
CA TRP A 134 -10.73 -16.20 -5.82
C TRP A 134 -11.38 -15.05 -6.56
N ILE A 135 -11.77 -14.07 -5.75
CA ILE A 135 -12.15 -12.73 -6.14
C ILE A 135 -11.15 -11.73 -5.55
N LYS A 136 -11.19 -10.51 -6.08
CA LYS A 136 -10.33 -9.39 -5.70
C LYS A 136 -11.18 -8.15 -5.43
N ARG A 137 -10.92 -7.50 -4.30
CA ARG A 137 -11.50 -6.20 -3.94
C ARG A 137 -10.42 -5.16 -3.67
N SER A 138 -10.64 -3.92 -4.05
CA SER A 138 -9.82 -2.80 -3.60
C SER A 138 -10.38 -2.24 -2.31
N PHE A 139 -9.50 -1.82 -1.40
CA PHE A 139 -9.90 -1.08 -0.20
C PHE A 139 -9.17 0.25 -0.09
N THR A 140 -9.84 1.21 0.51
CA THR A 140 -9.26 2.48 0.98
C THR A 140 -9.77 2.75 2.38
N LEU A 141 -8.88 3.11 3.30
CA LEU A 141 -9.21 3.57 4.64
C LEU A 141 -8.54 4.90 4.92
N LYS A 142 -9.23 5.78 5.64
CA LYS A 142 -8.71 7.06 6.12
C LYS A 142 -8.65 7.05 7.64
N VAL A 143 -7.48 6.83 8.20
CA VAL A 143 -7.28 6.66 9.64
C VAL A 143 -6.68 7.93 10.27
N PRO A 144 -7.20 8.42 11.42
CA PRO A 144 -6.67 9.62 12.10
C PRO A 144 -5.44 9.31 12.97
N VAL A 145 -4.89 8.11 12.84
CA VAL A 145 -3.75 7.60 13.60
C VAL A 145 -2.67 7.12 12.64
N LEU A 146 -1.50 6.78 13.18
CA LEU A 146 -0.41 6.24 12.38
C LEU A 146 -0.78 4.83 11.85
N PRO A 147 -0.41 4.46 10.61
CA PRO A 147 -0.79 3.16 10.05
C PRO A 147 -0.30 1.94 10.85
N TRP A 148 0.85 2.04 11.53
CA TRP A 148 1.36 0.98 12.42
C TRP A 148 0.58 0.84 13.73
N ALA A 149 -0.25 1.82 14.08
CA ALA A 149 -1.13 1.71 15.25
C ALA A 149 -2.43 0.91 14.95
N VAL A 150 -2.62 0.44 13.72
CA VAL A 150 -3.84 -0.30 13.31
C VAL A 150 -3.54 -1.70 12.76
N PRO A 151 -2.76 -2.54 13.49
CA PRO A 151 -2.32 -3.84 12.99
C PRO A 151 -3.49 -4.81 12.76
N GLU A 152 -4.59 -4.68 13.52
CA GLU A 152 -5.73 -5.57 13.40
C GLU A 152 -6.39 -5.50 12.02
N PHE A 153 -6.45 -4.34 11.37
CA PHE A 153 -7.01 -4.29 10.01
C PHE A 153 -6.00 -4.76 8.97
N ILE A 154 -4.72 -4.44 9.16
CA ILE A 154 -3.69 -4.63 8.14
C ILE A 154 -3.10 -6.05 8.16
N GLY A 155 -2.77 -6.58 9.33
CA GLY A 155 -1.98 -7.81 9.50
C GLY A 155 -2.73 -9.10 9.73
N GLY A 156 -4.04 -9.03 9.95
CA GLY A 156 -4.82 -10.21 10.36
C GLY A 156 -5.67 -10.84 9.27
N MET A 157 -5.54 -10.41 8.00
CA MET A 157 -6.35 -10.91 6.90
C MET A 157 -5.48 -11.51 5.80
N PRO A 158 -5.61 -12.83 5.53
CA PRO A 158 -5.00 -13.46 4.37
C PRO A 158 -5.37 -12.75 3.06
N GLY A 159 -4.44 -12.72 2.11
CA GLY A 159 -4.69 -12.13 0.80
C GLY A 159 -4.68 -10.59 0.75
N VAL A 160 -4.50 -9.89 1.87
CA VAL A 160 -4.32 -8.42 1.88
C VAL A 160 -2.97 -8.04 1.30
N ILE A 161 -2.95 -7.09 0.38
CA ILE A 161 -1.75 -6.42 -0.11
C ILE A 161 -1.91 -4.92 0.12
N VAL A 162 -1.05 -4.36 0.98
CA VAL A 162 -0.93 -2.91 1.15
C VAL A 162 -0.15 -2.36 -0.04
N GLN A 163 -0.76 -1.43 -0.78
CA GLN A 163 -0.15 -0.81 -1.94
C GLN A 163 0.38 0.58 -1.64
N ASN A 164 -0.28 1.30 -0.74
CA ASN A 164 0.05 2.69 -0.46
C ASN A 164 -0.39 3.12 0.95
N LEU A 165 0.53 3.75 1.69
CA LEU A 165 0.28 4.45 2.94
C LEU A 165 0.63 5.92 2.71
N ALA A 166 -0.37 6.80 2.68
CA ALA A 166 -0.13 8.21 2.35
C ALA A 166 -0.68 9.13 3.43
N LEU A 167 0.12 10.09 3.89
CA LEU A 167 -0.38 11.16 4.75
C LEU A 167 -1.17 12.15 3.89
N ASP A 168 -2.35 12.55 4.37
CA ASP A 168 -3.14 13.56 3.68
C ASP A 168 -2.43 14.93 3.67
N GLY A 169 -2.81 15.81 2.73
CA GLY A 169 -2.19 17.14 2.61
C GLY A 169 -2.42 18.06 3.84
N SER A 170 -3.30 17.66 4.77
CA SER A 170 -3.51 18.36 6.03
C SER A 170 -2.55 17.92 7.13
N GLY A 171 -1.88 16.77 6.96
CA GLY A 171 -1.02 16.15 7.96
C GLY A 171 -1.77 15.49 9.11
N LYS A 172 -3.10 15.31 9.00
CA LYS A 172 -3.94 14.86 10.13
C LYS A 172 -4.44 13.43 10.01
N SER A 173 -4.40 12.85 8.82
CA SER A 173 -4.87 11.49 8.62
C SER A 173 -4.10 10.77 7.53
N TRP A 174 -4.05 9.45 7.68
CA TRP A 174 -3.41 8.56 6.74
C TRP A 174 -4.44 7.87 5.87
N THR A 175 -4.17 7.82 4.58
CA THR A 175 -4.89 7.02 3.60
C THR A 175 -4.13 5.73 3.36
N ILE A 176 -4.76 4.62 3.70
CA ILE A 176 -4.27 3.26 3.44
C ILE A 176 -5.02 2.75 2.22
N LYS A 177 -4.30 2.34 1.18
CA LYS A 177 -4.88 1.70 -0.01
C LYS A 177 -4.26 0.34 -0.23
N GLY A 178 -5.08 -0.57 -0.71
CA GLY A 178 -4.62 -1.89 -1.07
C GLY A 178 -5.67 -2.69 -1.80
N VAL A 179 -5.36 -3.97 -1.96
CA VAL A 179 -6.28 -4.96 -2.48
C VAL A 179 -6.35 -6.14 -1.51
N ILE A 180 -7.46 -6.85 -1.52
CA ILE A 180 -7.64 -8.09 -0.79
C ILE A 180 -8.15 -9.17 -1.74
N TYR A 181 -7.52 -10.34 -1.65
CA TYR A 181 -7.94 -11.56 -2.32
C TYR A 181 -8.79 -12.40 -1.37
N GLU A 182 -9.86 -12.98 -1.89
CA GLU A 182 -10.87 -13.69 -1.09
C GLU A 182 -11.38 -14.90 -1.87
N ASN A 183 -11.94 -15.89 -1.19
CA ASN A 183 -12.57 -17.03 -1.88
C ASN A 183 -13.72 -16.55 -2.77
N ARG A 184 -13.82 -17.14 -3.96
CA ARG A 184 -15.01 -17.03 -4.79
C ARG A 184 -16.11 -17.90 -4.17
N ARG A 185 -17.31 -17.33 -4.06
CA ARG A 185 -18.52 -18.07 -3.69
C ARG A 185 -18.98 -18.99 -4.81
#